data_AF-A0A923WDX2-F1
#
_entry.id   AF-A0A923WDX2-F1
#
_cell.length_a   1.000
_cell.length_b   1.000
_cell.length_c   1.000
_cell.angle_alpha   90.00
_cell.angle_beta   90.00
_cell.angle_gamma   90.00
#
_symmetry.space_group_name_H-M   'P 1'
#
loop_
_entity.id
_entity.type
_entity.pdbx_description
1 polymer ?
#
loop_
_entity_poly.entity_id
_entity_poly.type
_entity_poly.pdbx_seq_one_letter_code
_entity_poly.pdbx_strand_id
1 'polypeptide(L)'
;IDGFSDPMIANKDSKRRYRADVLVDERAAQMANAGNKEGGDALVKKLARLLEADDLKGVQDLIINEKILCPVSGTANWTEVRQFNLMFSTQVGSVAEDSSTIYLRPETAQGIFVNFLNVQKSGRMKIPFGIAQIGKAFRNEIVARQFTFRMREFEQMEMQFFIRPGTEMEWYEKWKQARMNWHKAIGLPADKLKFHDHEKLAHYANAAVDIEYEFPFGFKEMEGIHSRTDFDLANHQQLSKKKQQYFDNDIDSTTGKAFGNYVPFVVETSVGADRCFLAVLCNAYTEETTGEGETLKERVYLKLHPTLAPIKAAILPITKKDGLPEKALEIYNELKYDIKVTYEDKDSIGKRYTRNDLIGTPFCIAVDHQTLEDNTVTIRHRDSMEQERVHINELRLKIRKETSWRTILEKV
;
A
#
# COMPACT_ATOMS: atom_id res chain seq x y z
N ILE A 1 23.27 -6.79 0.48
CA ILE A 1 23.95 -5.48 0.66
C ILE A 1 24.36 -4.95 -0.69
N ASP A 2 25.06 -5.76 -1.49
CA ASP A 2 25.66 -5.33 -2.77
C ASP A 2 24.63 -5.03 -3.88
N GLY A 3 23.41 -5.59 -3.79
CA GLY A 3 22.36 -5.38 -4.79
C GLY A 3 21.27 -4.36 -4.44
N PHE A 4 21.42 -3.59 -3.34
CA PHE A 4 20.40 -2.63 -2.89
C PHE A 4 20.89 -1.18 -3.02
N SER A 5 21.25 -0.80 -4.23
CA SER A 5 21.78 0.51 -4.56
C SER A 5 21.12 1.10 -5.81
N ASP A 6 20.98 2.42 -5.82
CA ASP A 6 20.52 3.17 -6.99
C ASP A 6 21.68 3.94 -7.64
N PRO A 7 21.67 4.12 -8.98
CA PRO A 7 22.61 4.98 -9.66
C PRO A 7 22.32 6.44 -9.33
N MET A 8 23.24 7.10 -8.63
CA MET A 8 23.10 8.49 -8.19
C MET A 8 24.01 9.43 -8.97
N ILE A 9 23.46 10.58 -9.37
CA ILE A 9 24.18 11.70 -9.97
C ILE A 9 23.87 13.00 -9.22
N ALA A 10 24.81 13.95 -9.18
CA ALA A 10 24.59 15.27 -8.58
C ALA A 10 24.88 16.37 -9.59
N ASN A 11 24.13 17.47 -9.53
CA ASN A 11 24.45 18.66 -10.31
C ASN A 11 25.28 19.63 -9.45
N LYS A 12 26.43 20.06 -9.97
CA LYS A 12 27.41 20.88 -9.22
C LYS A 12 26.88 22.28 -8.92
N ASP A 13 26.03 22.84 -9.77
CA ASP A 13 25.51 24.20 -9.61
C ASP A 13 24.37 24.25 -8.59
N SER A 14 23.38 23.37 -8.74
CA SER A 14 22.24 23.28 -7.81
C SER A 14 22.57 22.55 -6.50
N LYS A 15 23.68 21.81 -6.45
CA LYS A 15 24.07 20.90 -5.36
C LYS A 15 23.02 19.83 -5.03
N ARG A 16 22.05 19.62 -5.92
CA ARG A 16 20.99 18.60 -5.77
C ARG A 16 21.48 17.26 -6.28
N ARG A 17 21.03 16.20 -5.62
CA ARG A 17 21.25 14.80 -5.98
C ARG A 17 20.01 14.25 -6.63
N TYR A 18 20.20 13.39 -7.61
CA TYR A 18 19.14 12.79 -8.41
C TYR A 18 19.45 11.32 -8.63
N ARG A 19 18.39 10.57 -8.81
CA ARG A 19 18.42 9.22 -9.35
C ARG A 19 18.63 9.31 -10.86
N ALA A 20 19.71 8.69 -11.35
CA ALA A 20 20.12 8.79 -12.75
C ALA A 20 19.11 8.12 -13.69
N ASP A 21 18.55 6.99 -13.26
CA ASP A 21 17.46 6.28 -13.94
C ASP A 21 16.20 7.13 -14.07
N VAL A 22 15.76 7.76 -12.97
CA VAL A 22 14.57 8.63 -12.97
C VAL A 22 14.71 9.81 -13.93
N LEU A 23 15.90 10.41 -14.04
CA LEU A 23 16.14 11.50 -14.99
C LEU A 23 15.96 11.05 -16.44
N VAL A 24 16.38 9.83 -16.75
CA VAL A 24 16.25 9.24 -18.09
C VAL A 24 14.80 8.85 -18.37
N ASP A 25 14.09 8.28 -17.39
CA ASP A 25 12.67 7.95 -17.50
C ASP A 25 11.80 9.19 -17.72
N GLU A 26 12.05 10.26 -16.97
CA GLU A 26 11.37 11.55 -17.16
C GLU A 26 11.61 12.11 -18.57
N ARG A 27 12.84 11.95 -19.10
CA ARG A 27 13.16 12.36 -20.48
C ARG A 27 12.42 11.50 -21.51
N ALA A 28 12.36 10.18 -21.31
CA ALA A 28 11.62 9.27 -22.18
C ALA A 28 10.13 9.60 -22.19
N ALA A 29 9.53 9.90 -21.03
CA ALA A 29 8.14 10.33 -20.93
C ALA A 29 7.88 11.66 -21.67
N GLN A 30 8.80 12.62 -21.57
CA GLN A 30 8.72 13.87 -22.33
C GLN A 30 8.79 13.63 -23.85
N MET A 31 9.64 12.71 -24.31
CA MET A 31 9.72 12.33 -25.73
C MET A 31 8.40 11.69 -26.20
N ALA A 32 7.83 10.79 -25.41
CA ALA A 32 6.55 10.16 -25.72
C ALA A 32 5.41 11.20 -25.81
N ASN A 33 5.34 12.15 -24.86
CA ASN A 33 4.36 13.23 -24.88
C ASN A 33 4.53 14.19 -26.08
N ALA A 34 5.76 14.32 -26.59
CA ALA A 34 6.06 15.07 -27.81
C ALA A 34 5.80 14.28 -29.11
N GLY A 35 5.22 13.07 -29.02
CA GLY A 35 4.91 12.22 -30.16
C GLY A 35 6.03 11.26 -30.58
N ASN A 36 7.18 11.26 -29.90
CA ASN A 36 8.30 10.34 -30.17
C ASN A 36 8.35 9.21 -29.13
N LYS A 37 7.33 8.34 -29.16
CA LYS A 37 7.24 7.20 -28.24
C LYS A 37 8.37 6.19 -28.46
N GLU A 38 8.69 5.86 -29.71
CA GLU A 38 9.75 4.91 -30.05
C GLU A 38 11.13 5.34 -29.54
N GLY A 39 11.44 6.63 -29.64
CA GLY A 39 12.68 7.19 -29.08
C GLY A 39 12.74 7.10 -27.55
N GLY A 40 11.62 7.37 -26.88
CA GLY A 40 11.50 7.19 -25.43
C GLY A 40 11.70 5.74 -24.99
N ASP A 41 11.03 4.81 -25.66
CA ASP A 41 11.14 3.36 -25.37
C ASP A 41 12.57 2.85 -25.64
N ALA A 42 13.22 3.32 -26.70
CA ALA A 42 14.61 2.98 -27.00
C ALA A 42 15.59 3.49 -25.93
N LEU A 43 15.33 4.69 -25.38
CA LEU A 43 16.13 5.29 -24.33
C LEU A 43 16.07 4.47 -23.04
N VAL A 44 14.87 4.08 -22.62
CA VAL A 44 14.65 3.22 -21.44
C VAL A 44 15.32 1.86 -21.62
N LYS A 45 15.20 1.24 -22.81
CA LYS A 45 15.88 -0.03 -23.12
C LYS A 45 17.40 0.10 -23.03
N LYS A 46 17.97 1.21 -23.53
CA LYS A 46 19.42 1.46 -23.47
C LYS A 46 19.91 1.65 -22.05
N LEU A 47 19.20 2.43 -21.24
CA LEU A 47 19.49 2.56 -19.81
C LEU A 47 19.49 1.19 -19.13
N ALA A 48 18.45 0.39 -19.36
CA ALA A 48 18.30 -0.89 -18.71
C ALA A 48 19.44 -1.88 -19.06
N ARG A 49 19.95 -1.84 -20.29
CA ARG A 49 21.15 -2.62 -20.69
C ARG A 49 22.42 -2.15 -19.99
N LEU A 50 22.59 -0.84 -19.80
CA LEU A 50 23.76 -0.26 -19.13
C LEU A 50 23.78 -0.62 -17.65
N LEU A 51 22.62 -0.57 -16.98
CA LEU A 51 22.49 -0.95 -15.57
C LEU A 51 22.74 -2.45 -15.35
N GLU A 52 22.27 -3.32 -16.26
CA GLU A 52 22.57 -4.76 -16.20
C GLU A 52 24.06 -5.07 -16.36
N ALA A 53 24.78 -4.26 -17.13
CA ALA A 53 26.22 -4.38 -17.31
C ALA A 53 27.04 -3.68 -16.21
N ASP A 54 26.38 -3.07 -15.22
CA ASP A 54 26.98 -2.17 -14.21
C ASP A 54 27.86 -1.05 -14.84
N ASP A 55 27.51 -0.62 -16.05
CA ASP A 55 28.23 0.42 -16.80
C ASP A 55 27.72 1.82 -16.42
N LEU A 56 28.11 2.27 -15.23
CA LEU A 56 27.73 3.59 -14.70
C LEU A 56 28.24 4.75 -15.57
N LYS A 57 29.38 4.54 -16.25
CA LYS A 57 29.92 5.54 -17.17
C LYS A 57 29.05 5.67 -18.40
N GLY A 58 28.59 4.55 -18.96
CA GLY A 58 27.61 4.56 -20.04
C GLY A 58 26.30 5.23 -19.64
N VAL A 59 25.83 5.06 -18.39
CA VAL A 59 24.66 5.79 -17.87
C VAL A 59 24.91 7.30 -17.81
N GLN A 60 26.09 7.72 -17.37
CA GLN A 60 26.49 9.12 -17.37
C GLN A 60 26.53 9.70 -18.80
N ASP A 61 27.15 8.98 -19.73
CA ASP A 61 27.24 9.36 -21.13
C ASP A 61 25.85 9.47 -21.76
N LEU A 62 24.91 8.59 -21.37
CA LEU A 62 23.52 8.67 -21.82
C LEU A 62 22.85 9.99 -21.40
N ILE A 63 23.00 10.38 -20.13
CA ILE A 63 22.45 11.65 -19.60
C ILE A 63 23.02 12.86 -20.34
N ILE A 64 24.33 12.85 -20.62
CA ILE A 64 25.02 13.93 -21.31
C ILE A 64 24.60 13.99 -22.79
N ASN A 65 24.58 12.86 -23.48
CA ASN A 65 24.27 12.77 -24.91
C ASN A 65 22.81 13.17 -25.20
N GLU A 66 21.88 12.79 -24.34
CA GLU A 66 20.47 13.18 -24.42
C GLU A 66 20.20 14.61 -23.94
N LYS A 67 21.25 15.34 -23.54
CA LYS A 67 21.22 16.73 -23.05
C LYS A 67 20.21 16.91 -21.92
N ILE A 68 20.14 15.94 -21.00
CA ILE A 68 19.24 16.01 -19.85
C ILE A 68 19.73 17.10 -18.90
N LEU A 69 18.90 18.14 -18.73
CA LEU A 69 19.20 19.29 -17.90
C LEU A 69 18.71 19.07 -16.47
N CYS A 70 19.43 19.66 -15.52
CA CYS A 70 18.98 19.70 -14.13
C CYS A 70 17.64 20.44 -14.03
N PRO A 71 16.58 19.84 -13.45
CA PRO A 71 15.26 20.48 -13.35
C PRO A 71 15.24 21.79 -12.55
N VAL A 72 16.26 22.02 -11.71
CA VAL A 72 16.34 23.19 -10.82
C VAL A 72 17.23 24.28 -11.41
N SER A 73 18.44 23.94 -11.86
CA SER A 73 19.40 24.94 -12.37
C SER A 73 19.34 25.14 -13.88
N GLY A 74 18.70 24.25 -14.63
CA GLY A 74 18.72 24.25 -16.10
C GLY A 74 20.11 23.93 -16.71
N THR A 75 21.08 23.52 -15.90
CA THR A 75 22.45 23.22 -16.34
C THR A 75 22.70 21.72 -16.48
N ALA A 76 23.64 21.35 -17.36
CA ALA A 76 24.13 19.97 -17.53
C ALA A 76 25.43 19.71 -16.75
N ASN A 77 25.74 20.50 -15.72
CA ASN A 77 26.98 20.38 -14.95
C ASN A 77 26.89 19.24 -13.92
N TRP A 78 26.95 18.01 -14.44
CA TRP A 78 26.77 16.79 -13.66
C TRP A 78 28.09 16.28 -13.05
N THR A 79 28.00 15.58 -11.92
CA THR A 79 29.08 14.73 -11.38
C THR A 79 29.07 13.36 -12.06
N GLU A 80 30.05 12.53 -11.74
CA GLU A 80 30.03 11.11 -12.10
C GLU A 80 28.85 10.38 -11.45
N VAL A 81 28.34 9.37 -12.16
CA VAL A 81 27.32 8.46 -11.63
C VAL A 81 28.00 7.45 -10.73
N ARG A 82 27.42 7.21 -9.54
CA ARG A 82 27.92 6.24 -8.56
C ARG A 82 26.78 5.44 -7.95
N GLN A 83 27.06 4.20 -7.55
CA GLN A 83 26.12 3.41 -6.77
C GLN A 83 25.92 4.04 -5.39
N PHE A 84 24.67 4.21 -5.00
CA PHE A 84 24.30 4.72 -3.69
C PHE A 84 23.46 3.68 -2.95
N ASN A 85 24.00 3.12 -1.87
CA ASN A 85 23.28 2.14 -1.05
C ASN A 85 22.08 2.79 -0.38
N LEU A 86 20.91 2.17 -0.56
CA LEU A 86 19.65 2.67 -0.04
C LEU A 86 19.36 2.20 1.38
N MET A 87 20.19 1.37 2.01
CA MET A 87 19.98 0.97 3.40
C MET A 87 20.54 2.04 4.36
N PHE A 88 19.79 2.31 5.43
CA PHE A 88 20.34 3.08 6.54
C PHE A 88 21.21 2.19 7.41
N SER A 89 22.50 2.50 7.49
CA SER A 89 23.42 1.88 8.44
C SER A 89 23.44 2.61 9.77
N THR A 90 23.56 1.88 10.87
CA THR A 90 23.89 2.41 12.19
C THR A 90 24.86 1.45 12.90
N GLN A 91 25.35 1.82 14.08
CA GLN A 91 26.29 1.03 14.87
C GLN A 91 25.64 0.58 16.18
N VAL A 92 25.93 -0.65 16.61
CA VAL A 92 25.53 -1.18 17.93
C VAL A 92 26.77 -1.54 18.71
N GLY A 93 26.91 -0.98 19.90
CA GLY A 93 28.04 -1.17 20.82
C GLY A 93 28.17 0.02 21.76
N SER A 94 28.71 -0.20 22.97
CA SER A 94 28.94 0.88 23.95
C SER A 94 30.21 1.68 23.66
N VAL A 95 31.12 1.15 22.85
CA VAL A 95 32.40 1.76 22.48
C VAL A 95 32.57 1.68 20.96
N ALA A 96 33.10 2.74 20.34
CA ALA A 96 33.23 2.85 18.89
C ALA A 96 34.10 1.73 18.27
N GLU A 97 35.11 1.26 18.99
CA GLU A 97 36.07 0.24 18.53
C GLU A 97 35.48 -1.18 18.48
N ASP A 98 34.48 -1.49 19.31
CA ASP A 98 33.77 -2.79 19.34
C ASP A 98 32.38 -2.72 18.66
N SER A 99 32.10 -1.62 17.95
CA SER A 99 30.78 -1.39 17.39
C SER A 99 30.53 -2.25 16.14
N SER A 100 29.43 -2.99 16.13
CA SER A 100 28.99 -3.76 14.97
C SER A 100 28.10 -2.88 14.09
N THR A 101 28.40 -2.83 12.79
CA THR A 101 27.52 -2.16 11.83
C THR A 101 26.27 -2.99 11.62
N ILE A 102 25.11 -2.37 11.82
CA ILE A 102 23.79 -2.95 11.55
C ILE A 102 23.03 -2.05 10.57
N TYR A 103 21.93 -2.57 10.03
CA TYR A 103 21.10 -1.84 9.09
C TYR A 103 19.66 -1.79 9.57
N LEU A 104 19.01 -0.66 9.33
CA LEU A 104 17.55 -0.62 9.35
C LEU A 104 17.04 -1.39 8.14
N ARG A 105 16.10 -2.31 8.37
CA ARG A 105 15.60 -3.21 7.32
C ARG A 105 14.92 -2.40 6.18
N PRO A 106 15.26 -2.67 4.91
CA PRO A 106 14.64 -2.02 3.76
C PRO A 106 13.32 -2.66 3.31
N GLU A 107 12.99 -3.80 3.90
CA GLU A 107 11.78 -4.61 3.71
C GLU A 107 11.47 -5.41 4.98
N THR A 108 10.28 -6.02 5.06
CA THR A 108 9.87 -6.83 6.22
C THR A 108 10.08 -8.33 6.03
N ALA A 109 10.21 -8.79 4.78
CA ALA A 109 10.39 -10.19 4.37
C ALA A 109 11.52 -10.93 5.10
N GLN A 110 12.69 -10.32 5.26
CA GLN A 110 13.86 -10.99 5.85
C GLN A 110 13.62 -11.53 7.26
N GLY A 111 12.81 -10.83 8.06
CA GLY A 111 12.44 -11.28 9.42
C GLY A 111 11.62 -12.58 9.41
N ILE A 112 10.80 -12.75 8.37
CA ILE A 112 9.98 -13.95 8.15
C ILE A 112 10.88 -15.13 7.79
N PHE A 113 11.81 -14.96 6.85
CA PHE A 113 12.70 -16.05 6.41
C PHE A 113 13.60 -16.58 7.52
N VAL A 114 14.19 -15.68 8.33
CA VAL A 114 15.01 -16.08 9.48
C VAL A 114 14.21 -16.90 10.51
N ASN A 115 12.90 -16.65 10.62
CA ASN A 115 12.01 -17.32 11.57
C ASN A 115 11.14 -18.42 10.96
N PHE A 116 11.35 -18.80 9.70
CA PHE A 116 10.52 -19.78 8.99
C PHE A 116 10.32 -21.07 9.81
N LEU A 117 11.41 -21.71 10.25
CA LEU A 117 11.33 -22.95 11.04
C LEU A 117 10.73 -22.75 12.43
N ASN A 118 10.94 -21.59 13.05
CA ASN A 118 10.35 -21.29 14.37
C ASN A 118 8.84 -21.24 14.29
N VAL A 119 8.31 -20.54 13.28
CA VAL A 119 6.85 -20.43 13.04
C VAL A 119 6.29 -21.77 12.58
N GLN A 120 6.94 -22.43 11.62
CA GLN A 120 6.49 -23.71 11.08
C GLN A 120 6.36 -24.77 12.20
N LYS A 121 7.36 -24.89 13.09
CA LYS A 121 7.36 -25.89 14.16
C LYS A 121 6.40 -25.54 15.30
N SER A 122 6.40 -24.29 15.76
CA SER A 122 5.55 -23.86 16.87
C SER A 122 4.06 -23.87 16.49
N GLY A 123 3.73 -23.42 15.28
CA GLY A 123 2.38 -23.45 14.72
C GLY A 123 1.95 -24.81 14.17
N ARG A 124 2.86 -25.79 14.09
CA ARG A 124 2.66 -27.10 13.44
C ARG A 124 2.09 -26.94 12.02
N MET A 125 2.54 -25.92 11.32
CA MET A 125 2.06 -25.58 9.98
C MET A 125 2.51 -26.63 8.98
N LYS A 126 1.59 -27.04 8.11
CA LYS A 126 1.90 -27.84 6.91
C LYS A 126 1.99 -26.92 5.71
N ILE A 127 2.83 -27.28 4.76
CA ILE A 127 2.87 -26.60 3.46
C ILE A 127 1.63 -27.01 2.66
N PRO A 128 0.95 -26.06 1.98
CA PRO A 128 1.29 -24.64 1.86
C PRO A 128 0.77 -23.78 3.02
N PHE A 129 1.56 -22.80 3.45
CA PHE A 129 1.13 -21.82 4.45
C PHE A 129 1.84 -20.47 4.29
N GLY A 130 1.22 -19.39 4.79
CA GLY A 130 1.79 -18.05 4.75
C GLY A 130 2.21 -17.53 6.12
N ILE A 131 3.22 -16.68 6.13
CA ILE A 131 3.56 -15.81 7.27
C ILE A 131 3.42 -14.37 6.77
N ALA A 132 2.56 -13.60 7.42
CA ALA A 132 2.34 -12.19 7.10
C ALA A 132 2.93 -11.31 8.20
N GLN A 133 3.46 -10.15 7.80
CA GLN A 133 3.98 -9.14 8.70
C GLN A 133 3.57 -7.75 8.21
N ILE A 134 3.12 -6.93 9.15
CA ILE A 134 2.96 -5.49 8.94
C ILE A 134 4.03 -4.80 9.77
N GLY A 135 4.77 -3.89 9.17
CA GLY A 135 5.68 -3.05 9.93
C GLY A 135 6.51 -2.10 9.11
N LYS A 136 7.32 -1.33 9.83
CA LYS A 136 8.17 -0.29 9.25
C LYS A 136 9.31 -0.87 8.43
N ALA A 137 9.61 -0.22 7.32
CA ALA A 137 10.78 -0.40 6.48
C ALA A 137 11.41 0.96 6.19
N PHE A 138 12.72 0.95 5.94
CA PHE A 138 13.50 2.17 5.78
C PHE A 138 14.33 2.12 4.50
N ARG A 139 14.16 3.12 3.63
CA ARG A 139 14.96 3.27 2.42
C ARG A 139 15.54 4.68 2.39
N ASN A 140 16.85 4.80 2.21
CA ASN A 140 17.58 6.06 2.15
C ASN A 140 17.37 6.74 0.80
N GLU A 141 16.11 7.05 0.50
CA GLU A 141 15.69 7.63 -0.76
C GLU A 141 16.41 8.97 -0.99
N ILE A 142 16.95 9.12 -2.20
CA ILE A 142 17.77 10.28 -2.59
C ILE A 142 16.89 11.53 -2.63
N VAL A 143 15.65 11.39 -3.11
CA VAL A 143 14.68 12.47 -3.27
C VAL A 143 13.29 12.01 -2.83
N ALA A 144 12.85 12.46 -1.65
CA ALA A 144 11.47 12.30 -1.20
C ALA A 144 10.57 13.30 -1.95
N ARG A 145 9.56 12.80 -2.67
CA ARG A 145 8.60 13.57 -3.50
C ARG A 145 7.23 12.88 -3.46
N GLN A 146 6.19 13.59 -3.91
CA GLN A 146 4.83 13.05 -4.06
C GLN A 146 4.21 12.58 -2.72
N PHE A 147 4.36 13.41 -1.68
CA PHE A 147 3.77 13.20 -0.35
C PHE A 147 4.17 11.82 0.25
N THR A 148 3.20 10.96 0.59
CA THR A 148 3.46 9.63 1.16
C THR A 148 3.98 8.60 0.16
N PHE A 149 4.08 8.94 -1.13
CA PHE A 149 4.44 7.98 -2.17
C PHE A 149 5.93 7.57 -2.14
N ARG A 150 6.83 8.53 -1.88
CA ARG A 150 8.28 8.29 -1.69
C ARG A 150 8.74 8.85 -0.35
N MET A 151 8.76 7.99 0.66
CA MET A 151 9.24 8.28 2.00
C MET A 151 10.50 7.49 2.33
N ARG A 152 11.24 7.95 3.33
CA ARG A 152 12.42 7.24 3.85
C ARG A 152 12.09 6.20 4.91
N GLU A 153 10.96 6.40 5.58
CA GLU A 153 10.33 5.47 6.51
C GLU A 153 8.90 5.30 6.04
N PHE A 154 8.46 4.05 5.90
CA PHE A 154 7.09 3.70 5.48
C PHE A 154 6.73 2.34 6.06
N GLU A 155 5.45 1.98 6.00
CA GLU A 155 4.94 0.68 6.43
C GLU A 155 4.64 -0.21 5.23
N GLN A 156 4.99 -1.48 5.36
CA GLN A 156 4.65 -2.51 4.38
C GLN A 156 3.77 -3.57 5.03
N MET A 157 2.87 -4.14 4.23
CA MET A 157 2.13 -5.35 4.56
C MET A 157 2.63 -6.43 3.60
N GLU A 158 3.51 -7.29 4.10
CA GLU A 158 4.11 -8.36 3.29
C GLU A 158 3.68 -9.72 3.80
N MET A 159 3.48 -10.65 2.88
CA MET A 159 3.24 -12.04 3.20
C MET A 159 4.17 -12.90 2.34
N GLN A 160 4.83 -13.84 3.00
CA GLN A 160 5.63 -14.88 2.38
C GLN A 160 4.85 -16.19 2.46
N PHE A 161 4.42 -16.68 1.30
CA PHE A 161 3.62 -17.89 1.18
C PHE A 161 4.51 -19.07 0.75
N PHE A 162 4.76 -19.97 1.70
CA PHE A 162 5.64 -21.12 1.53
C PHE A 162 4.90 -22.27 0.89
N ILE A 163 5.45 -22.78 -0.20
CA ILE A 163 4.82 -23.76 -1.08
C ILE A 163 5.80 -24.86 -1.47
N ARG A 164 5.25 -25.95 -2.01
CA ARG A 164 6.04 -27.06 -2.53
C ARG A 164 6.68 -26.65 -3.87
N PRO A 165 7.97 -26.93 -4.11
CA PRO A 165 8.58 -26.73 -5.42
C PRO A 165 7.79 -27.43 -6.53
N GLY A 166 7.60 -26.76 -7.67
CA GLY A 166 6.79 -27.25 -8.80
C GLY A 166 5.32 -26.83 -8.74
N THR A 167 4.86 -26.16 -7.68
CA THR A 167 3.49 -25.62 -7.56
C THR A 167 3.44 -24.09 -7.62
N GLU A 168 4.57 -23.42 -7.87
CA GLU A 168 4.72 -21.97 -7.75
C GLU A 168 3.85 -21.18 -8.70
N MET A 169 3.69 -21.62 -9.95
CA MET A 169 2.87 -20.88 -10.92
C MET A 169 1.38 -20.96 -10.61
N GLU A 170 0.91 -22.08 -10.04
CA GLU A 170 -0.47 -22.22 -9.57
C GLU A 170 -0.76 -21.24 -8.43
N TRP A 171 0.11 -21.22 -7.42
CA TRP A 171 -0.04 -20.34 -6.27
C TRP A 171 0.18 -18.87 -6.62
N TYR A 172 1.11 -18.58 -7.52
CA TYR A 172 1.36 -17.24 -8.05
C TYR A 172 0.10 -16.68 -8.71
N GLU A 173 -0.54 -17.42 -9.62
CA GLU A 173 -1.76 -16.96 -10.29
C GLU A 173 -2.92 -16.81 -9.29
N LYS A 174 -3.05 -17.74 -8.34
CA LYS A 174 -4.07 -17.66 -7.29
C LYS A 174 -3.91 -16.39 -6.44
N TRP A 175 -2.69 -16.07 -6.01
CA TRP A 175 -2.42 -14.85 -5.25
C TRP A 175 -2.57 -13.59 -6.11
N LYS A 176 -2.13 -13.62 -7.37
CA LYS A 176 -2.33 -12.53 -8.34
C LYS A 176 -3.81 -12.12 -8.41
N GLN A 177 -4.72 -13.07 -8.57
CA GLN A 177 -6.15 -12.81 -8.62
C GLN A 177 -6.72 -12.38 -7.26
N ALA A 178 -6.37 -13.08 -6.18
CA ALA A 178 -6.87 -12.76 -4.84
C ALA A 178 -6.49 -11.33 -4.41
N ARG A 179 -5.26 -10.88 -4.69
CA ARG A 179 -4.80 -9.54 -4.33
C ARG A 179 -5.47 -8.45 -5.18
N MET A 180 -5.69 -8.69 -6.47
CA MET A 180 -6.48 -7.80 -7.32
C MET A 180 -7.94 -7.67 -6.83
N ASN A 181 -8.56 -8.80 -6.44
CA ASN A 181 -9.90 -8.80 -5.86
C ASN A 181 -9.96 -8.05 -4.53
N TRP A 182 -8.92 -8.16 -3.69
CA TRP A 182 -8.82 -7.40 -2.45
C TRP A 182 -8.83 -5.88 -2.70
N HIS A 183 -8.04 -5.39 -3.65
CA HIS A 183 -8.01 -3.97 -4.01
C HIS A 183 -9.37 -3.47 -4.53
N LYS A 184 -10.07 -4.28 -5.34
CA LYS A 184 -11.44 -3.97 -5.77
C LYS A 184 -12.42 -3.98 -4.59
N ALA A 185 -12.31 -4.97 -3.70
CA ALA A 185 -13.21 -5.15 -2.57
C ALA A 185 -13.11 -4.01 -1.53
N ILE A 186 -11.94 -3.41 -1.36
CA ILE A 186 -11.75 -2.22 -0.50
C ILE A 186 -12.30 -0.92 -1.12
N GLY A 187 -12.78 -0.98 -2.37
CA GLY A 187 -13.50 0.11 -3.04
C GLY A 187 -12.71 0.84 -4.13
N LEU A 188 -11.54 0.33 -4.56
CA LEU A 188 -10.82 0.91 -5.69
C LEU A 188 -11.48 0.50 -7.03
N PRO A 189 -11.73 1.45 -7.96
CA PRO A 189 -12.36 1.15 -9.24
C PRO A 189 -11.51 0.23 -10.12
N ALA A 190 -12.15 -0.69 -10.83
CA ALA A 190 -11.46 -1.67 -11.66
C ALA A 190 -10.74 -1.06 -12.88
N ASP A 191 -11.26 0.05 -13.41
CA ASP A 191 -10.66 0.84 -14.49
C ASP A 191 -9.39 1.60 -14.06
N LYS A 192 -9.25 1.86 -12.76
CA LYS A 192 -8.06 2.50 -12.17
C LYS A 192 -7.01 1.50 -11.68
N LEU A 193 -7.25 0.20 -11.84
CA LEU A 193 -6.35 -0.87 -11.42
C LEU A 193 -5.88 -1.64 -12.65
N LYS A 194 -4.60 -1.96 -12.72
CA LYS A 194 -4.06 -2.84 -13.76
C LYS A 194 -2.89 -3.66 -13.26
N PHE A 195 -2.68 -4.79 -13.92
CA PHE A 195 -1.44 -5.53 -13.80
C PHE A 195 -0.37 -4.93 -14.70
N HIS A 196 0.85 -4.88 -14.20
CA HIS A 196 2.05 -4.56 -14.95
C HIS A 196 3.03 -5.72 -14.76
N ASP A 197 3.15 -6.57 -15.77
CA ASP A 197 4.10 -7.69 -15.74
C ASP A 197 5.52 -7.16 -15.94
N HIS A 198 6.47 -7.63 -15.12
CA HIS A 198 7.86 -7.21 -15.25
C HIS A 198 8.52 -7.91 -16.43
N GLU A 199 8.95 -7.15 -17.44
CA GLU A 199 9.80 -7.69 -18.52
C GLU A 199 11.19 -8.10 -18.01
N LYS A 200 11.65 -7.48 -16.92
CA LYS A 200 12.93 -7.76 -16.27
C LYS A 200 12.70 -8.24 -14.84
N LEU A 201 12.84 -9.54 -14.64
CA LEU A 201 12.68 -10.16 -13.33
C LEU A 201 13.89 -9.85 -12.45
N ALA A 202 13.65 -9.60 -11.16
CA ALA A 202 14.73 -9.59 -10.19
C ALA A 202 15.44 -10.96 -10.15
N HIS A 203 16.72 -10.97 -9.81
CA HIS A 203 17.57 -12.18 -9.81
C HIS A 203 17.03 -13.36 -8.97
N TYR A 204 16.09 -13.09 -8.06
CA TYR A 204 15.46 -14.08 -7.19
C TYR A 204 14.07 -14.53 -7.67
N ALA A 205 13.48 -13.90 -8.69
CA ALA A 205 12.10 -14.16 -9.11
C ALA A 205 12.02 -14.87 -10.47
N ASN A 206 11.14 -15.88 -10.60
CA ASN A 206 10.81 -16.51 -11.88
C ASN A 206 9.50 -15.99 -12.49
N ALA A 207 8.70 -15.26 -11.71
CA ALA A 207 7.55 -14.48 -12.17
C ALA A 207 7.34 -13.27 -11.25
N ALA A 208 6.99 -12.11 -11.81
CA ALA A 208 6.76 -10.88 -11.06
C ALA A 208 5.70 -10.03 -11.76
N VAL A 209 4.74 -9.53 -10.99
CA VAL A 209 3.73 -8.58 -11.47
C VAL A 209 3.48 -7.54 -10.40
N ASP A 210 3.32 -6.29 -10.84
CA ASP A 210 2.86 -5.21 -9.99
C ASP A 210 1.37 -4.96 -10.22
N ILE A 211 0.66 -4.67 -9.14
CA ILE A 211 -0.66 -4.05 -9.18
C ILE A 211 -0.43 -2.54 -9.11
N GLU A 212 -0.76 -1.85 -10.20
CA GLU A 212 -0.70 -0.39 -10.29
C GLU A 212 -2.06 0.25 -10.08
N TYR A 213 -2.07 1.42 -9.45
CA TYR A 213 -3.24 2.28 -9.29
C TYR A 213 -3.04 3.61 -10.03
N GLU A 214 -4.10 4.13 -10.64
CA GLU A 214 -4.12 5.45 -11.29
C GLU A 214 -4.24 6.58 -10.25
N PHE A 215 -3.10 7.11 -9.82
CA PHE A 215 -3.06 8.33 -9.00
C PHE A 215 -3.29 9.58 -9.85
N PRO A 216 -3.56 10.75 -9.25
CA PRO A 216 -3.65 12.02 -10.00
C PRO A 216 -2.38 12.37 -10.80
N PHE A 217 -1.24 11.73 -10.49
CA PHE A 217 0.04 11.87 -11.18
C PHE A 217 0.40 10.65 -12.05
N GLY A 218 -0.59 9.81 -12.39
CA GLY A 218 -0.47 8.66 -13.28
C GLY A 218 -0.42 7.30 -12.58
N PHE A 219 -0.36 6.24 -13.37
CA PHE A 219 -0.24 4.86 -12.88
C PHE A 219 1.06 4.65 -12.13
N LYS A 220 0.95 4.10 -10.91
CA LYS A 220 2.10 3.70 -10.10
C LYS A 220 1.81 2.43 -9.30
N GLU A 221 2.88 1.69 -9.04
CA GLU A 221 2.91 0.47 -8.22
C GLU A 221 2.38 0.70 -6.80
N MET A 222 1.46 -0.16 -6.37
CA MET A 222 0.91 -0.22 -5.01
C MET A 222 1.27 -1.53 -4.30
N GLU A 223 1.31 -2.64 -5.04
CA GLU A 223 1.64 -3.96 -4.53
C GLU A 223 2.43 -4.75 -5.56
N GLY A 224 3.52 -5.39 -5.13
CA GLY A 224 4.29 -6.35 -5.93
C GLY A 224 3.95 -7.78 -5.55
N ILE A 225 3.80 -8.66 -6.54
CA ILE A 225 3.57 -10.09 -6.36
C ILE A 225 4.69 -10.85 -7.07
N HIS A 226 5.48 -11.58 -6.29
CA HIS A 226 6.72 -12.19 -6.76
C HIS A 226 6.75 -13.68 -6.46
N SER A 227 7.02 -14.51 -7.46
CA SER A 227 7.38 -15.91 -7.28
C SER A 227 8.89 -16.00 -7.14
N ARG A 228 9.39 -16.21 -5.91
CA ARG A 228 10.80 -16.05 -5.51
C ARG A 228 11.58 -17.37 -5.44
N THR A 229 10.99 -18.48 -5.88
CA THR A 229 11.59 -19.83 -5.79
C THR A 229 12.11 -20.13 -4.38
N ASP A 230 13.23 -20.83 -4.22
CA ASP A 230 13.87 -21.13 -2.93
C ASP A 230 14.97 -20.12 -2.53
N PHE A 231 15.22 -19.09 -3.35
CA PHE A 231 16.35 -18.16 -3.22
C PHE A 231 16.57 -17.66 -1.80
N ASP A 232 15.52 -17.13 -1.16
CA ASP A 232 15.64 -16.51 0.17
C ASP A 232 16.06 -17.53 1.25
N LEU A 233 15.36 -18.66 1.33
CA LEU A 233 15.66 -19.70 2.32
C LEU A 233 16.99 -20.42 2.02
N ALA A 234 17.31 -20.63 0.75
CA ALA A 234 18.57 -21.25 0.32
C ALA A 234 19.79 -20.41 0.72
N ASN A 235 19.73 -19.09 0.48
CA ASN A 235 20.80 -18.16 0.88
C ASN A 235 20.96 -18.10 2.41
N HIS A 236 19.85 -18.00 3.16
CA HIS A 236 19.89 -18.04 4.62
C HIS A 236 20.47 -19.36 5.14
N GLN A 237 20.11 -20.49 4.52
CA GLN A 237 20.66 -21.80 4.86
C GLN A 237 22.18 -21.87 4.62
N GLN A 238 22.65 -21.39 3.45
CA GLN A 238 24.05 -21.42 3.08
C GLN A 238 24.91 -20.55 4.00
N LEU A 239 24.49 -19.30 4.25
CA LEU A 239 25.26 -18.33 5.03
C LEU A 239 25.22 -18.64 6.53
N SER A 240 24.09 -19.09 7.06
CA SER A 240 23.97 -19.42 8.49
C SER A 240 24.46 -20.82 8.85
N LYS A 241 24.67 -21.69 7.86
CA LYS A 241 24.96 -23.13 8.02
C LYS A 241 23.87 -23.90 8.78
N LYS A 242 22.67 -23.35 8.91
CA LYS A 242 21.50 -24.02 9.51
C LYS A 242 20.55 -24.47 8.41
N LYS A 243 20.10 -25.72 8.46
CA LYS A 243 19.13 -26.24 7.49
C LYS A 243 17.80 -25.47 7.59
N GLN A 244 17.28 -25.01 6.47
CA GLN A 244 15.96 -24.37 6.32
C GLN A 244 15.02 -25.27 5.49
N GLN A 245 15.05 -26.59 5.79
CA GLN A 245 14.30 -27.60 5.05
C GLN A 245 13.02 -28.00 5.79
N TYR A 246 11.95 -28.25 5.03
CA TYR A 246 10.71 -28.84 5.49
C TYR A 246 10.67 -30.32 5.11
N PHE A 247 10.25 -31.18 6.03
CA PHE A 247 10.01 -32.59 5.76
C PHE A 247 8.52 -32.82 5.49
N ASP A 248 8.21 -33.16 4.24
CA ASP A 248 6.86 -33.37 3.75
C ASP A 248 6.53 -34.86 3.70
N ASN A 249 5.54 -35.25 4.50
CA ASN A 249 5.06 -36.63 4.63
C ASN A 249 4.02 -37.00 3.57
N ASP A 250 3.53 -36.03 2.79
CA ASP A 250 2.54 -36.32 1.76
C ASP A 250 3.16 -37.18 0.66
N ILE A 251 2.36 -38.09 0.11
CA ILE A 251 2.79 -39.01 -0.93
C ILE A 251 2.70 -38.33 -2.29
N ASP A 252 3.82 -38.32 -2.99
CA ASP A 252 3.87 -37.94 -4.38
C ASP A 252 3.20 -39.03 -5.23
N SER A 253 2.10 -38.65 -5.89
CA SER A 253 1.32 -39.53 -6.77
C SER A 253 2.12 -40.12 -7.93
N THR A 254 3.24 -39.50 -8.34
CA THR A 254 4.06 -39.96 -9.46
C THR A 254 5.10 -41.00 -9.03
N THR A 255 5.66 -40.87 -7.82
CA THR A 255 6.74 -41.74 -7.32
C THR A 255 6.25 -42.77 -6.30
N GLY A 256 5.05 -42.59 -5.74
CA GLY A 256 4.49 -43.44 -4.68
C GLY A 256 5.23 -43.32 -3.34
N LYS A 257 6.08 -42.30 -3.18
CA LYS A 257 6.90 -42.06 -1.98
C LYS A 257 6.59 -40.68 -1.39
N ALA A 258 6.96 -40.48 -0.12
CA ALA A 258 6.87 -39.16 0.49
C ALA A 258 7.77 -38.15 -0.24
N PHE A 259 7.33 -36.90 -0.36
CA PHE A 259 8.13 -35.82 -0.96
C PHE A 259 9.47 -35.61 -0.22
N GLY A 260 9.51 -35.86 1.09
CA GLY A 260 10.74 -35.84 1.88
C GLY A 260 11.21 -34.42 2.19
N ASN A 261 12.53 -34.22 2.32
CA ASN A 261 13.10 -32.92 2.69
C ASN A 261 13.31 -32.04 1.46
N TYR A 262 12.78 -30.81 1.49
CA TYR A 262 13.06 -29.78 0.50
C TYR A 262 13.13 -28.38 1.12
N VAL A 263 13.71 -27.43 0.39
CA VAL A 263 13.59 -26.00 0.71
C VAL A 263 12.33 -25.48 0.02
N PRO A 264 11.34 -24.94 0.77
CA PRO A 264 10.10 -24.45 0.17
C PRO A 264 10.34 -23.31 -0.81
N PHE A 265 9.50 -23.25 -1.84
CA PHE A 265 9.42 -22.06 -2.69
C PHE A 265 8.55 -21.00 -2.02
N VAL A 266 8.75 -19.74 -2.40
CA VAL A 266 8.04 -18.60 -1.81
C VAL A 266 7.27 -17.82 -2.89
N VAL A 267 5.99 -17.60 -2.66
CA VAL A 267 5.21 -16.55 -3.34
C VAL A 267 5.04 -15.40 -2.35
N GLU A 268 5.56 -14.24 -2.73
CA GLU A 268 5.48 -13.00 -1.97
C GLU A 268 4.34 -12.14 -2.48
N THR A 269 3.61 -11.53 -1.54
CA THR A 269 2.75 -10.37 -1.81
C THR A 269 3.21 -9.22 -0.93
N SER A 270 3.67 -8.12 -1.52
CA SER A 270 4.21 -6.95 -0.79
C SER A 270 3.41 -5.69 -1.12
N VAL A 271 2.63 -5.21 -0.14
CA VAL A 271 1.84 -3.98 -0.27
C VAL A 271 2.56 -2.83 0.43
N GLY A 272 2.71 -1.70 -0.26
CA GLY A 272 3.04 -0.44 0.41
C GLY A 272 1.81 0.11 1.14
N ALA A 273 1.76 0.00 2.47
CA ALA A 273 0.59 0.39 3.26
C ALA A 273 0.23 1.88 3.06
N ASP A 274 1.24 2.75 3.05
CA ASP A 274 1.08 4.18 2.82
C ASP A 274 0.61 4.52 1.40
N ARG A 275 1.04 3.73 0.40
CA ARG A 275 0.57 3.89 -0.99
C ARG A 275 -0.86 3.44 -1.13
N CYS A 276 -1.24 2.33 -0.49
CA CYS A 276 -2.62 1.87 -0.43
C CYS A 276 -3.52 2.90 0.27
N PHE A 277 -3.05 3.50 1.36
CA PHE A 277 -3.77 4.60 2.03
C PHE A 277 -3.96 5.80 1.10
N LEU A 278 -2.91 6.23 0.40
CA LEU A 278 -2.99 7.34 -0.56
C LEU A 278 -3.97 7.02 -1.70
N ALA A 279 -3.97 5.79 -2.22
CA ALA A 279 -4.88 5.36 -3.28
C ALA A 279 -6.35 5.47 -2.82
N VAL A 280 -6.65 4.96 -1.62
CA VAL A 280 -7.99 5.06 -1.01
C VAL A 280 -8.39 6.53 -0.81
N LEU A 281 -7.48 7.37 -0.33
CA LEU A 281 -7.76 8.79 -0.08
C LEU A 281 -8.01 9.56 -1.39
N CYS A 282 -7.16 9.35 -2.40
CA CYS A 282 -7.35 9.95 -3.73
C CYS A 282 -8.65 9.48 -4.39
N ASN A 283 -9.02 8.21 -4.22
CA ASN A 283 -10.28 7.69 -4.75
C ASN A 283 -11.52 8.25 -4.03
N ALA A 284 -11.41 8.44 -2.71
CA ALA A 284 -12.52 8.92 -1.89
C ALA A 284 -12.77 10.42 -2.06
N TYR A 285 -11.76 11.22 -2.37
CA TYR A 285 -11.91 12.66 -2.54
C TYR A 285 -12.91 12.99 -3.66
N THR A 286 -14.05 13.56 -3.29
CA THR A 286 -15.15 13.86 -4.20
C THR A 286 -15.57 15.32 -4.04
N GLU A 287 -15.56 16.04 -5.16
CA GLU A 287 -16.20 17.34 -5.31
C GLU A 287 -17.50 17.13 -6.08
N GLU A 288 -18.63 17.53 -5.50
CA GLU A 288 -19.93 17.38 -6.13
C GLU A 288 -20.65 18.74 -6.16
N THR A 289 -21.14 19.10 -7.34
CA THR A 289 -21.95 20.30 -7.55
C THR A 289 -23.39 19.87 -7.84
N THR A 290 -24.34 20.35 -7.04
CA THR A 290 -25.76 20.01 -7.16
C THR A 290 -26.61 21.28 -7.31
N GLY A 291 -27.67 21.24 -8.13
CA GLY A 291 -28.57 22.36 -8.41
C GLY A 291 -28.40 22.97 -9.80
N GLU A 292 -29.30 23.89 -10.17
CA GLU A 292 -29.27 24.64 -11.44
C GLU A 292 -29.33 26.16 -11.18
N GLY A 293 -28.63 26.94 -12.01
CA GLY A 293 -28.64 28.41 -11.95
C GLY A 293 -28.09 28.98 -10.63
N GLU A 294 -28.86 29.84 -9.96
CA GLU A 294 -28.47 30.50 -8.71
C GLU A 294 -28.48 29.56 -7.48
N THR A 295 -28.87 28.29 -7.65
CA THR A 295 -28.96 27.29 -6.56
C THR A 295 -27.82 26.27 -6.57
N LEU A 296 -26.73 26.53 -7.29
CA LEU A 296 -25.53 25.70 -7.29
C LEU A 296 -24.96 25.58 -5.87
N LYS A 297 -24.93 24.34 -5.36
CA LYS A 297 -24.31 23.96 -4.10
C LYS A 297 -23.13 23.05 -4.39
N GLU A 298 -21.95 23.53 -4.04
CA GLU A 298 -20.74 22.72 -4.05
C GLU A 298 -20.57 22.05 -2.68
N ARG A 299 -20.25 20.76 -2.70
CA ARG A 299 -19.83 20.03 -1.52
C ARG A 299 -18.56 19.24 -1.80
N VAL A 300 -17.69 19.19 -0.79
CA VAL A 300 -16.51 18.35 -0.77
C VAL A 300 -16.69 17.31 0.32
N TYR A 301 -16.47 16.04 0.00
CA TYR A 301 -16.57 14.95 0.96
C TYR A 301 -15.62 13.81 0.60
N LEU A 302 -15.33 12.97 1.60
CA LEU A 302 -14.56 11.75 1.39
C LEU A 302 -15.52 10.56 1.27
N LYS A 303 -15.68 10.05 0.04
CA LYS A 303 -16.44 8.84 -0.30
C LYS A 303 -15.70 7.55 0.09
N LEU A 304 -15.26 7.47 1.35
CA LEU A 304 -14.59 6.27 1.87
C LEU A 304 -15.58 5.10 1.93
N HIS A 305 -15.12 3.88 1.59
CA HIS A 305 -15.89 2.68 1.85
C HIS A 305 -16.28 2.64 3.36
N PRO A 306 -17.53 2.33 3.75
CA PRO A 306 -17.96 2.42 5.15
C PRO A 306 -17.08 1.61 6.12
N THR A 307 -16.60 0.44 5.69
CA THR A 307 -15.62 -0.39 6.43
C THR A 307 -14.25 0.28 6.65
N LEU A 308 -13.82 1.19 5.77
CA LEU A 308 -12.54 1.90 5.90
C LEU A 308 -12.66 3.25 6.61
N ALA A 309 -13.86 3.82 6.69
CA ALA A 309 -14.08 5.13 7.32
C ALA A 309 -13.53 5.18 8.77
N PRO A 310 -12.78 6.21 9.17
CA PRO A 310 -12.17 6.28 10.51
C PRO A 310 -13.22 6.36 11.62
N ILE A 311 -14.36 6.96 11.32
CA ILE A 311 -15.55 7.03 12.16
C ILE A 311 -16.68 6.41 11.36
N LYS A 312 -17.44 5.50 11.99
CA LYS A 312 -18.53 4.77 11.35
C LYS A 312 -19.85 5.53 11.45
N ALA A 313 -20.12 6.15 12.60
CA ALA A 313 -21.30 6.98 12.76
C ALA A 313 -21.05 8.16 13.71
N ALA A 314 -21.73 9.27 13.46
CA ALA A 314 -21.74 10.43 14.36
C ALA A 314 -23.13 10.62 14.96
N ILE A 315 -23.24 10.75 16.27
CA ILE A 315 -24.49 10.98 17.01
C ILE A 315 -24.65 12.47 17.27
N LEU A 316 -25.69 13.07 16.72
CA LEU A 316 -25.86 14.51 16.59
C LEU A 316 -27.24 14.95 17.13
N PRO A 317 -27.34 15.51 18.36
CA PRO A 317 -28.60 16.08 18.84
C PRO A 317 -28.96 17.35 18.05
N ILE A 318 -30.21 17.53 17.62
CA ILE A 318 -30.59 18.66 16.75
C ILE A 318 -30.42 20.01 17.45
N THR A 319 -30.66 20.06 18.77
CA THR A 319 -30.40 21.22 19.64
C THR A 319 -29.53 20.83 20.84
N LYS A 320 -28.97 21.83 21.52
CA LYS A 320 -28.22 21.67 22.79
C LYS A 320 -29.09 21.70 24.04
N LYS A 321 -30.40 21.54 23.89
CA LYS A 321 -31.38 21.74 24.95
C LYS A 321 -32.36 20.55 24.97
N ASP A 322 -33.32 20.63 25.87
CA ASP A 322 -34.53 19.81 25.84
C ASP A 322 -34.28 18.30 26.00
N GLY A 323 -33.20 17.90 26.69
CA GLY A 323 -32.90 16.49 26.95
C GLY A 323 -32.31 15.71 25.77
N LEU A 324 -32.17 16.35 24.60
CA LEU A 324 -31.64 15.70 23.39
C LEU A 324 -30.15 15.34 23.51
N PRO A 325 -29.28 16.19 24.08
CA PRO A 325 -27.89 15.82 24.35
C PRO A 325 -27.76 14.56 25.21
N GLU A 326 -28.60 14.44 26.24
CA GLU A 326 -28.60 13.30 27.17
C GLU A 326 -29.01 12.01 26.44
N LYS A 327 -30.07 12.05 25.62
CA LYS A 327 -30.50 10.91 24.80
C LYS A 327 -29.47 10.53 23.73
N ALA A 328 -28.83 11.52 23.11
CA ALA A 328 -27.73 11.28 22.16
C ALA A 328 -26.51 10.64 22.84
N LEU A 329 -26.19 11.05 24.07
CA LEU A 329 -25.09 10.47 24.84
C LEU A 329 -25.41 9.03 25.29
N GLU A 330 -26.66 8.72 25.61
CA GLU A 330 -27.16 7.36 25.86
C GLU A 330 -26.88 6.45 24.65
N ILE A 331 -27.33 6.86 23.45
CA ILE A 331 -27.11 6.11 22.19
C ILE A 331 -25.61 5.96 21.91
N TYR A 332 -24.82 7.02 22.08
CA TYR A 332 -23.37 6.97 21.94
C TYR A 332 -22.74 5.93 22.88
N ASN A 333 -23.15 5.92 24.15
CA ASN A 333 -22.62 5.00 25.15
C ASN A 333 -22.98 3.54 24.88
N GLU A 334 -24.13 3.29 24.25
CA GLU A 334 -24.53 1.96 23.80
C GLU A 334 -23.67 1.48 22.62
N LEU A 335 -23.45 2.34 21.61
CA LEU A 335 -22.80 1.94 20.35
C LEU A 335 -21.27 1.90 20.40
N LYS A 336 -20.63 2.70 21.27
CA LYS A 336 -19.16 2.93 21.28
C LYS A 336 -18.30 1.68 21.49
N TYR A 337 -18.84 0.62 22.08
CA TYR A 337 -18.08 -0.61 22.35
C TYR A 337 -17.98 -1.53 21.13
N ASP A 338 -18.95 -1.46 20.21
CA ASP A 338 -18.98 -2.29 19.00
C ASP A 338 -18.59 -1.52 17.74
N ILE A 339 -18.80 -0.20 17.75
CA ILE A 339 -18.72 0.65 16.57
C ILE A 339 -17.92 1.89 16.93
N LYS A 340 -16.98 2.28 16.05
CA LYS A 340 -16.26 3.53 16.21
C LYS A 340 -17.20 4.70 15.91
N VAL A 341 -17.83 5.24 16.95
CA VAL A 341 -18.75 6.38 16.85
C VAL A 341 -18.18 7.64 17.48
N THR A 342 -18.73 8.80 17.11
CA THR A 342 -18.48 10.09 17.76
C THR A 342 -19.77 10.75 18.21
N TYR A 343 -19.68 11.66 19.15
CA TYR A 343 -20.77 12.53 19.60
C TYR A 343 -20.38 13.98 19.34
N GLU A 344 -21.30 14.78 18.79
CA GLU A 344 -21.08 16.20 18.54
C GLU A 344 -22.38 17.01 18.67
N ASP A 345 -22.40 17.97 19.61
CA ASP A 345 -23.52 18.90 19.80
C ASP A 345 -23.23 20.34 19.36
N LYS A 346 -21.96 20.67 19.07
CA LYS A 346 -21.52 22.03 18.76
C LYS A 346 -21.98 22.44 17.36
N ASP A 347 -22.41 23.70 17.24
CA ASP A 347 -22.88 24.31 15.98
C ASP A 347 -24.17 23.70 15.41
N SER A 348 -24.71 24.34 14.36
CA SER A 348 -25.91 23.88 13.64
C SER A 348 -25.71 22.47 13.06
N ILE A 349 -26.77 21.66 13.01
CA ILE A 349 -26.72 20.29 12.47
C ILE A 349 -26.13 20.22 11.05
N GLY A 350 -26.42 21.20 10.19
CA GLY A 350 -25.85 21.28 8.84
C GLY A 350 -24.32 21.36 8.83
N LYS A 351 -23.73 22.22 9.67
CA LYS A 351 -22.27 22.32 9.84
C LYS A 351 -21.65 21.01 10.35
N ARG A 352 -22.37 20.31 11.23
CA ARG A 352 -21.93 19.00 11.75
C ARG A 352 -21.97 17.91 10.67
N TYR A 353 -22.99 17.91 9.81
CA TYR A 353 -22.99 17.06 8.63
C TYR A 353 -21.81 17.36 7.71
N THR A 354 -21.54 18.63 7.39
CA THR A 354 -20.40 19.01 6.54
C THR A 354 -19.06 18.53 7.12
N ARG A 355 -18.83 18.69 8.43
CA ARG A 355 -17.60 18.18 9.07
C ARG A 355 -17.45 16.67 8.95
N ASN A 356 -18.54 15.92 9.10
CA ASN A 356 -18.55 14.47 8.99
C ASN A 356 -18.39 14.00 7.54
N ASP A 357 -18.99 14.70 6.58
CA ASP A 357 -18.80 14.47 5.15
C ASP A 357 -17.32 14.67 4.76
N LEU A 358 -16.68 15.74 5.25
CA LEU A 358 -15.25 16.04 5.00
C LEU A 358 -14.27 14.99 5.54
N ILE A 359 -14.62 14.28 6.62
CA ILE A 359 -13.79 13.19 7.19
C ILE A 359 -14.28 11.79 6.77
N GLY A 360 -15.31 11.74 5.92
CA GLY A 360 -15.84 10.52 5.33
C GLY A 360 -16.63 9.62 6.27
N THR A 361 -17.22 10.14 7.34
CA THR A 361 -18.14 9.39 8.21
C THR A 361 -19.37 8.97 7.40
N PRO A 362 -19.69 7.67 7.25
CA PRO A 362 -20.75 7.22 6.35
C PRO A 362 -22.16 7.50 6.88
N PHE A 363 -22.36 7.50 8.21
CA PHE A 363 -23.67 7.71 8.83
C PHE A 363 -23.67 8.86 9.83
N CYS A 364 -24.63 9.77 9.72
CA CYS A 364 -24.91 10.75 10.77
C CYS A 364 -26.30 10.49 11.36
N ILE A 365 -26.35 10.23 12.66
CA ILE A 365 -27.59 9.93 13.39
C ILE A 365 -28.06 11.22 14.06
N ALA A 366 -29.17 11.77 13.60
CA ALA A 366 -29.83 12.92 14.21
C ALA A 366 -30.79 12.48 15.32
N VAL A 367 -30.66 13.10 16.49
CA VAL A 367 -31.55 12.93 17.64
C VAL A 367 -32.40 14.20 17.76
N ASP A 368 -33.70 14.08 17.57
CA ASP A 368 -34.66 15.20 17.56
C ASP A 368 -35.74 15.02 18.63
N HIS A 369 -36.69 15.95 18.70
CA HIS A 369 -37.77 15.88 19.70
C HIS A 369 -38.63 14.62 19.58
N GLN A 370 -38.86 14.13 18.35
CA GLN A 370 -39.61 12.90 18.12
C GLN A 370 -38.89 11.69 18.74
N THR A 371 -37.55 11.69 18.77
CA THR A 371 -36.77 10.64 19.45
C THR A 371 -37.16 10.44 20.91
N LEU A 372 -37.54 11.50 21.63
CA LEU A 372 -37.96 11.40 23.03
C LEU A 372 -39.36 10.80 23.19
N GLU A 373 -40.18 10.86 22.14
CA GLU A 373 -41.56 10.37 22.14
C GLU A 373 -41.65 8.90 21.72
N ASP A 374 -40.91 8.50 20.67
CA ASP A 374 -41.06 7.20 20.03
C ASP A 374 -39.78 6.35 19.94
N ASN A 375 -38.67 6.80 20.54
CA ASN A 375 -37.36 6.14 20.47
C ASN A 375 -36.86 5.87 19.04
N THR A 376 -37.23 6.73 18.08
CA THR A 376 -36.71 6.68 16.71
C THR A 376 -35.76 7.83 16.41
N VAL A 377 -34.74 7.55 15.60
CA VAL A 377 -33.74 8.53 15.15
C VAL A 377 -33.65 8.55 13.64
N THR A 378 -33.08 9.62 13.11
CA THR A 378 -32.88 9.77 11.67
C THR A 378 -31.44 9.46 11.31
N ILE A 379 -31.21 8.44 10.48
CA ILE A 379 -29.91 8.17 9.86
C ILE A 379 -29.83 8.97 8.55
N ARG A 380 -28.82 9.81 8.42
CA ARG A 380 -28.41 10.43 7.16
C ARG A 380 -27.25 9.66 6.56
N HIS A 381 -27.38 9.25 5.30
CA HIS A 381 -26.33 8.63 4.50
C HIS A 381 -25.42 9.70 3.88
N ARG A 382 -24.10 9.55 4.01
CA ARG A 382 -23.10 10.53 3.50
C ARG A 382 -23.22 10.75 1.98
N ASP A 383 -23.27 9.65 1.22
CA ASP A 383 -23.15 9.69 -0.24
C ASP A 383 -24.43 10.25 -0.88
N SER A 384 -25.60 9.67 -0.57
CA SER A 384 -26.88 10.08 -1.16
C SER A 384 -27.53 11.29 -0.47
N MET A 385 -27.09 11.64 0.74
CA MET A 385 -27.77 12.60 1.63
C MET A 385 -29.19 12.19 2.05
N GLU A 386 -29.64 11.00 1.68
CA GLU A 386 -30.95 10.48 2.05
C GLU A 386 -31.05 10.26 3.55
N GLN A 387 -32.25 10.48 4.07
CA GLN A 387 -32.57 10.36 5.48
C GLN A 387 -33.61 9.25 5.66
N GLU A 388 -33.31 8.30 6.53
CA GLU A 388 -34.26 7.25 6.93
C GLU A 388 -34.50 7.32 8.44
N ARG A 389 -35.76 7.12 8.85
CA ARG A 389 -36.13 7.08 10.26
C ARG A 389 -36.17 5.63 10.73
N VAL A 390 -35.44 5.32 11.80
CA VAL A 390 -35.30 3.97 12.33
C VAL A 390 -35.41 3.95 13.84
N HIS A 391 -35.82 2.82 14.39
CA HIS A 391 -35.83 2.62 15.84
C HIS A 391 -34.39 2.49 16.37
N ILE A 392 -34.10 3.06 17.55
CA ILE A 392 -32.75 3.07 18.15
C ILE A 392 -32.16 1.65 18.25
N ASN A 393 -32.97 0.68 18.66
CA ASN A 393 -32.57 -0.73 18.79
C ASN A 393 -32.04 -1.37 17.48
N GLU A 394 -32.35 -0.80 16.31
CA GLU A 394 -31.88 -1.31 15.01
C GLU A 394 -30.53 -0.72 14.58
N LEU A 395 -30.10 0.40 15.17
CA LEU A 395 -28.90 1.15 14.77
C LEU A 395 -27.66 0.27 14.76
N ARG A 396 -27.46 -0.49 15.84
CA ARG A 396 -26.30 -1.37 16.01
C ARG A 396 -26.19 -2.37 14.87
N LEU A 397 -27.29 -3.03 14.51
CA LEU A 397 -27.30 -4.04 13.46
C LEU A 397 -27.09 -3.42 12.08
N LYS A 398 -27.83 -2.35 11.75
CA LYS A 398 -27.74 -1.65 10.46
C LYS A 398 -26.32 -1.15 10.20
N ILE A 399 -25.73 -0.42 11.15
CA ILE A 399 -24.39 0.16 10.96
C ILE A 399 -23.32 -0.94 10.91
N ARG A 400 -23.41 -1.99 11.74
CA ARG A 400 -22.44 -3.09 11.68
C ARG A 400 -22.49 -3.84 10.36
N LYS A 401 -23.68 -4.07 9.80
CA LYS A 401 -23.82 -4.75 8.51
C LYS A 401 -23.05 -4.04 7.41
N GLU A 402 -23.12 -2.72 7.36
CA GLU A 402 -22.47 -1.93 6.31
C GLU A 402 -20.99 -1.64 6.58
N THR A 403 -20.58 -1.54 7.84
CA THR A 403 -19.20 -1.19 8.22
C THR A 403 -18.30 -2.38 8.56
N SER A 404 -18.83 -3.61 8.47
CA SER A 404 -18.07 -4.83 8.77
C SER A 404 -16.98 -5.11 7.73
N TRP A 405 -15.86 -5.68 8.21
CA TRP A 405 -14.84 -6.28 7.34
C TRP A 405 -15.34 -7.47 6.54
N ARG A 406 -16.38 -8.15 7.02
CA ARG A 406 -17.02 -9.28 6.33
C ARG A 406 -17.46 -8.90 4.91
N THR A 407 -17.99 -7.69 4.74
CA THR A 407 -18.46 -7.14 3.45
C THR A 407 -17.36 -7.01 2.41
N ILE A 408 -16.11 -6.86 2.85
CA ILE A 408 -14.92 -6.82 1.99
C ILE A 408 -14.38 -8.25 1.82
N LEU A 409 -14.12 -8.95 2.91
CA LEU A 409 -13.39 -10.23 2.91
C LEU A 409 -14.15 -11.38 2.23
N GLU A 410 -15.48 -11.37 2.20
CA GLU A 410 -16.27 -12.38 1.47
C GLU A 410 -16.17 -12.26 -0.06
N LYS A 411 -15.64 -11.14 -0.57
CA LYS A 411 -15.49 -10.88 -2.01
C LYS A 411 -14.11 -11.24 -2.57
N VAL A 412 -13.16 -11.63 -1.71
CA VAL A 412 -11.74 -11.77 -2.04
C VAL A 412 -11.38 -13.21 -2.40
#